data_AF-A0A7J4DV19-F1
#
_entry.id   AF-A0A7J4DV19-F1
#
_cell.length_a   1.000
_cell.length_b   1.000
_cell.length_c   1.000
_cell.angle_alpha   90.00
_cell.angle_beta   90.00
_cell.angle_gamma   90.00
#
_symmetry.space_group_name_H-M   'P 1'
#
loop_
_entity.id
_entity.type
_entity.pdbx_description
1 polymer ?
#
loop_
_entity_poly.entity_id
_entity_poly.type
_entity_poly.pdbx_seq_one_letter_code
_entity_poly.pdbx_strand_id
1 'polypeptide(L)'
;MVGARGFGSCSFAGLGIVNAIGSKGFGAAATLGLRCCVRVEVLEGVWEGWVETRGVKRLVETSILKAIARVVEEHFPVRVRGLRVEGFSEIPYASGLKGSSALINAVLAGLLDRLGIRVSVYELALLGVEAAKKAQLTITGALDDHLAVSGCGGYATINPNKLAYHDPS
;
A
#
# COMPACT_ATOMS: atom_id res chain seq x y z
N MET A 1 22.10 17.11 14.06
CA MET A 1 22.71 16.07 13.19
C MET A 1 21.73 14.90 13.12
N VAL A 2 20.80 14.91 12.17
CA VAL A 2 19.79 13.86 11.98
C VAL A 2 20.31 12.97 10.86
N GLY A 3 20.78 11.78 11.20
CA GLY A 3 21.32 10.82 10.24
C GLY A 3 20.26 10.44 9.20
N ALA A 4 20.58 10.66 7.93
CA ALA A 4 19.77 10.22 6.80
C ALA A 4 19.70 8.68 6.79
N ARG A 5 18.70 8.11 7.46
CA ARG A 5 18.34 6.70 7.32
C ARG A 5 17.54 6.58 6.02
N GLY A 6 18.18 6.14 4.93
CA GLY A 6 17.48 5.90 3.68
C GLY A 6 16.38 4.84 3.86
N PHE A 7 15.12 5.20 3.63
CA PHE A 7 14.02 4.25 3.52
C PHE A 7 14.08 3.56 2.15
N GLY A 8 13.70 2.28 2.08
CA GLY A 8 13.89 1.45 0.89
C GLY A 8 12.74 1.56 -0.13
N SER A 9 11.52 1.82 0.35
CA SER A 9 10.34 1.97 -0.51
C SER A 9 9.41 3.06 0.03
N CYS A 10 8.77 3.81 -0.87
CA CYS A 10 7.79 4.83 -0.51
C CYS A 10 6.52 4.69 -1.37
N SER A 11 5.38 4.99 -0.76
CA SER A 11 4.10 5.23 -1.42
C SER A 11 3.60 6.63 -1.04
N PHE A 12 2.53 7.10 -1.67
CA PHE A 12 1.97 8.43 -1.46
C PHE A 12 0.56 8.36 -0.85
N ALA A 13 0.04 9.46 -0.32
CA ALA A 13 -1.35 9.56 0.10
C ALA A 13 -2.28 9.60 -1.10
N GLY A 14 -3.48 9.08 -0.93
CA GLY A 14 -4.56 9.18 -1.89
C GLY A 14 -5.71 9.98 -1.29
N LEU A 15 -6.23 10.96 -2.03
CA LEU A 15 -7.48 11.63 -1.71
C LEU A 15 -8.58 11.02 -2.58
N GLY A 16 -9.56 10.35 -1.97
CA GLY A 16 -10.77 9.96 -2.69
C GLY A 16 -11.58 11.20 -3.08
N ILE A 17 -11.76 11.41 -4.38
CA ILE A 17 -12.55 12.49 -4.98
C ILE A 17 -14.00 12.03 -5.18
N VAL A 18 -14.21 10.76 -5.57
CA VAL A 18 -15.55 10.15 -5.68
C VAL A 18 -15.54 8.80 -4.98
N ASN A 19 -16.47 8.61 -4.03
CA ASN A 19 -16.62 7.35 -3.30
C ASN A 19 -17.38 6.31 -4.14
N ALA A 20 -16.69 5.25 -4.56
CA ALA A 20 -17.25 4.15 -5.36
C ALA A 20 -18.47 3.45 -4.72
N ILE A 21 -18.64 3.53 -3.39
CA ILE A 21 -19.77 2.94 -2.65
C ILE A 21 -21.05 3.78 -2.84
N GLY A 22 -20.94 5.10 -2.94
CA GLY A 22 -22.08 6.01 -3.09
C GLY A 22 -22.50 6.26 -4.54
N SER A 23 -21.61 6.01 -5.49
CA SER A 23 -21.75 6.42 -6.89
C SER A 23 -22.18 5.30 -7.85
N LYS A 24 -22.56 4.11 -7.36
CA LYS A 24 -22.83 2.91 -8.18
C LYS A 24 -21.63 2.49 -9.04
N GLY A 25 -20.42 2.51 -8.47
CA GLY A 25 -19.23 1.92 -9.10
C GLY A 25 -18.31 2.90 -9.83
N PHE A 26 -18.39 4.21 -9.59
CA PHE A 26 -17.39 5.17 -10.08
C PHE A 26 -16.50 5.65 -8.93
N GLY A 27 -15.23 5.28 -8.95
CA GLY A 27 -14.21 5.74 -8.01
C GLY A 27 -13.29 6.75 -8.67
N ALA A 28 -12.88 7.78 -7.93
CA ALA A 28 -11.80 8.66 -8.36
C ALA A 28 -10.94 8.99 -7.15
N ALA A 29 -9.63 8.88 -7.28
CA ALA A 29 -8.68 9.25 -6.24
C ALA A 29 -7.47 9.97 -6.85
N ALA A 30 -6.97 11.00 -6.18
CA ALA A 30 -5.77 11.71 -6.61
C ALA A 30 -4.65 11.55 -5.59
N THR A 31 -3.42 11.42 -6.07
CA THR A 31 -2.24 11.41 -5.23
C THR A 31 -2.07 12.76 -4.53
N LEU A 32 -1.87 12.75 -3.21
CA LEU A 32 -1.37 13.88 -2.45
C LEU A 32 0.12 13.66 -2.16
N GLY A 33 0.92 14.73 -2.16
CA GLY A 33 2.38 14.68 -1.94
C GLY A 33 2.83 14.26 -0.53
N LEU A 34 1.94 13.70 0.30
CA LEU A 34 2.28 13.11 1.59
C LEU A 34 2.77 11.69 1.37
N ARG A 35 3.92 11.31 1.91
CA ARG A 35 4.50 9.98 1.69
C ARG A 35 4.31 9.05 2.87
N CYS A 36 4.23 7.76 2.58
CA CYS A 36 4.45 6.68 3.53
C CYS A 36 5.68 5.90 3.05
N CYS A 37 6.79 6.01 3.79
CA CYS A 37 8.04 5.36 3.46
C CYS A 37 8.36 4.28 4.49
N VAL A 38 8.79 3.12 4.02
CA VAL A 38 9.13 1.98 4.86
C VAL A 38 10.47 1.38 4.45
N ARG A 39 11.06 0.69 5.42
CA ARG A 39 12.17 -0.23 5.26
C ARG A 39 11.63 -1.61 5.61
N VAL A 40 11.77 -2.53 4.67
CA VAL A 40 11.39 -3.93 4.85
C VAL A 40 12.64 -4.77 4.97
N GLU A 41 12.65 -5.65 5.96
CA GLU A 41 13.65 -6.72 6.15
C GLU A 41 12.92 -8.06 6.17
N VAL A 42 13.42 -9.03 5.42
CA VAL A 42 12.91 -10.41 5.42
C VAL A 42 13.69 -11.20 6.47
N LEU A 43 12.97 -11.75 7.44
CA LEU A 43 13.53 -12.48 8.59
C LEU A 43 12.81 -13.81 8.74
N GLU A 44 13.33 -14.72 9.56
CA GLU A 44 12.64 -15.97 9.89
C GLU A 44 11.93 -15.86 11.25
N GLY A 45 10.62 -16.14 11.30
CA GLY A 45 9.84 -16.19 12.54
C GLY A 45 9.44 -14.84 13.13
N VAL A 46 9.89 -13.72 12.56
CA VAL A 46 9.60 -12.35 13.03
C VAL A 46 8.45 -11.74 12.24
N TRP A 47 7.44 -11.19 12.90
CA TRP A 47 6.33 -10.49 12.25
C TRP A 47 5.95 -9.22 13.00
N GLU A 48 6.77 -8.20 12.83
CA GLU A 48 6.65 -6.96 13.60
C GLU A 48 6.97 -5.74 12.75
N GLY A 49 6.50 -4.58 13.20
CA GLY A 49 6.93 -3.34 12.60
C GLY A 49 6.25 -2.14 13.21
N TRP A 50 6.74 -0.96 12.85
CA TRP A 50 6.18 0.30 13.28
C TRP A 50 6.29 1.35 12.19
N VAL A 51 5.35 2.30 12.20
CA VAL A 51 5.39 3.51 11.38
C VAL A 51 5.23 4.72 12.30
N GLU A 52 6.10 5.71 12.12
CA GLU A 52 6.05 6.98 12.83
C GLU A 52 5.32 8.04 12.00
N THR A 53 4.28 8.63 12.59
CA THR A 53 3.53 9.74 11.99
C THR A 53 3.52 10.91 12.97
N ARG A 54 4.05 12.07 12.58
CA ARG A 54 4.11 13.28 13.42
C ARG A 54 4.71 13.02 14.82
N GLY A 55 5.80 12.25 14.89
CA GLY A 55 6.49 11.92 16.15
C GLY A 55 5.82 10.83 16.97
N VAL A 56 4.72 10.22 16.49
CA VAL A 56 4.03 9.13 17.18
C VAL A 56 4.27 7.82 16.44
N LYS A 57 4.94 6.88 17.12
CA LYS A 57 5.12 5.51 16.63
C LYS A 57 3.86 4.67 16.88
N ARG A 58 3.44 3.94 15.85
CA ARG A 58 2.36 2.95 15.91
C ARG A 58 2.84 1.63 15.35
N LEU A 59 2.45 0.54 16.00
CA LEU A 59 2.76 -0.80 15.52
C LEU A 59 1.95 -1.10 14.25
N VAL A 60 2.59 -1.75 13.29
CA VAL A 60 1.92 -2.36 12.13
C VAL A 60 1.32 -3.68 12.60
N GLU A 61 0.03 -3.89 12.33
CA GLU A 61 -0.64 -5.13 12.71
C GLU A 61 0.01 -6.34 12.02
N THR A 62 0.30 -7.38 12.80
CA THR A 62 0.88 -8.63 12.29
C THR A 62 0.03 -9.28 11.20
N SER A 63 -1.30 -9.09 11.22
CA SER A 63 -2.24 -9.54 10.19
C SER A 63 -1.91 -8.97 8.81
N ILE A 64 -1.56 -7.68 8.73
CA ILE A 64 -1.18 -7.00 7.50
C ILE A 64 0.10 -7.60 6.92
N LEU A 65 1.13 -7.77 7.75
CA LEU A 65 2.42 -8.32 7.32
C LEU A 65 2.27 -9.74 6.77
N LYS A 66 1.51 -10.58 7.46
CA LYS A 66 1.23 -11.96 7.03
C LYS A 66 0.37 -12.00 5.76
N ALA A 67 -0.60 -11.10 5.61
CA ALA A 67 -1.42 -11.01 4.41
C ALA A 67 -0.58 -10.62 3.18
N ILE A 68 0.30 -9.63 3.32
CA ILE A 68 1.23 -9.21 2.27
C ILE A 68 2.16 -10.38 1.87
N ALA A 69 2.79 -11.03 2.84
CA ALA A 69 3.66 -12.17 2.58
C ALA A 69 2.92 -13.28 1.81
N ARG A 70 1.71 -13.64 2.27
CA ARG A 70 0.89 -14.67 1.63
C ARG A 70 0.52 -14.31 0.19
N VAL A 71 0.13 -13.07 -0.09
CA VAL A 71 -0.17 -12.62 -1.46
C VAL A 71 1.06 -12.76 -2.37
N VAL A 72 2.24 -12.37 -1.87
CA VAL A 72 3.49 -12.50 -2.63
C VAL A 72 3.83 -13.97 -2.89
N GLU A 73 3.71 -14.84 -1.90
CA GLU A 73 3.95 -16.29 -2.06
C GLU A 73 2.96 -16.98 -3.02
N GLU A 74 1.72 -16.49 -3.10
CA GLU A 74 0.70 -17.04 -4.02
C GLU A 74 0.96 -16.63 -5.48
N HIS A 75 1.66 -15.52 -5.73
CA HIS A 75 1.91 -14.99 -7.08
C HIS A 75 3.33 -15.26 -7.61
N PHE A 76 4.29 -15.51 -6.71
CA PHE A 76 5.69 -15.65 -7.06
C PHE A 76 6.31 -16.87 -6.37
N PRO A 77 7.29 -17.55 -6.98
CA PRO A 77 7.93 -18.75 -6.43
C PRO A 77 8.94 -18.39 -5.33
N VAL A 78 8.45 -17.78 -4.24
CA VAL A 78 9.23 -17.31 -3.10
C VAL A 78 8.61 -17.80 -1.79
N ARG A 79 9.36 -17.68 -0.70
CA ARG A 79 8.87 -18.00 0.64
C ARG A 79 9.27 -16.91 1.63
N VAL A 80 8.29 -16.35 2.32
CA VAL A 80 8.42 -15.22 3.25
C VAL A 80 8.01 -15.70 4.63
N ARG A 81 8.99 -16.07 5.45
CA ARG A 81 8.78 -16.64 6.80
C ARG A 81 8.76 -15.61 7.93
N GLY A 82 8.90 -14.33 7.59
CA GLY A 82 8.90 -13.23 8.53
C GLY A 82 9.27 -11.91 7.88
N LEU A 83 8.75 -10.84 8.45
CA LEU A 83 8.94 -9.46 8.02
C LEU A 83 9.16 -8.57 9.24
N ARG A 84 10.18 -7.72 9.14
CA ARG A 84 10.32 -6.52 9.98
C ARG A 84 10.11 -5.28 9.14
N VAL A 85 9.27 -4.38 9.61
CA VAL A 85 8.94 -3.12 8.92
C VAL A 85 9.22 -1.93 9.82
N GLU A 86 9.99 -0.97 9.33
CA GLU A 86 10.17 0.32 10.01
C GLU A 86 9.86 1.44 9.03
N GLY A 87 9.05 2.40 9.43
CA GLY A 87 8.61 3.44 8.51
C GLY A 87 8.32 4.79 9.13
N PHE A 88 8.10 5.75 8.25
CA PHE A 88 7.54 7.06 8.59
C PHE A 88 6.41 7.38 7.61
N SER A 89 5.41 8.11 8.09
CA SER A 89 4.28 8.56 7.28
C SER A 89 3.98 10.04 7.54
N GLU A 90 3.79 10.78 6.45
CA GLU A 90 3.27 12.15 6.45
C GLU A 90 1.73 12.15 6.46
N ILE A 91 1.12 10.99 6.17
CA ILE A 91 -0.33 10.79 6.06
C ILE A 91 -0.95 10.76 7.47
N PRO A 92 -1.79 11.74 7.85
CA PRO A 92 -2.44 11.72 9.15
C PRO A 92 -3.36 10.51 9.30
N TYR A 93 -3.38 9.91 10.48
CA TYR A 93 -4.25 8.77 10.77
C TYR A 93 -5.74 9.15 10.67
N ALA A 94 -6.56 8.18 10.24
CA ALA A 94 -8.02 8.30 10.15
C ALA A 94 -8.53 9.55 9.41
N SER A 95 -7.71 10.14 8.53
CA SER A 95 -8.00 11.39 7.83
C SER A 95 -8.81 11.20 6.55
N GLY A 96 -9.22 9.98 6.22
CA GLY A 96 -9.82 9.65 4.92
C GLY A 96 -8.81 9.60 3.76
N LEU A 97 -7.52 9.89 4.02
CA LEU A 97 -6.44 9.94 3.00
C LEU A 97 -5.81 8.59 2.65
N LYS A 98 -6.56 7.50 2.84
CA LYS A 98 -6.19 6.13 2.44
C LYS A 98 -4.83 5.65 2.97
N GLY A 99 -4.46 6.10 4.18
CA GLY A 99 -3.19 5.76 4.82
C GLY A 99 -2.92 4.26 4.96
N SER A 100 -3.97 3.43 5.11
CA SER A 100 -3.83 1.97 5.16
C SER A 100 -3.40 1.38 3.81
N SER A 101 -3.98 1.83 2.70
CA SER A 101 -3.58 1.40 1.35
C SER A 101 -2.16 1.85 1.03
N ALA A 102 -1.80 3.08 1.42
CA ALA A 102 -0.44 3.59 1.28
C ALA A 102 0.56 2.72 2.05
N LEU A 103 0.27 2.38 3.32
CA LEU A 103 1.11 1.49 4.12
C LEU A 103 1.29 0.12 3.45
N ILE A 104 0.19 -0.51 3.04
CA ILE A 104 0.20 -1.83 2.39
C ILE A 104 1.07 -1.80 1.13
N ASN A 105 0.88 -0.81 0.26
CA ASN A 105 1.64 -0.73 -0.99
C ASN A 105 3.11 -0.37 -0.76
N ALA A 106 3.43 0.45 0.26
CA ALA A 106 4.82 0.74 0.62
C ALA A 106 5.54 -0.53 1.11
N VAL A 107 4.88 -1.33 1.96
CA VAL A 107 5.43 -2.60 2.47
C VAL A 107 5.54 -3.63 1.36
N LEU A 108 4.52 -3.75 0.51
CA LEU A 108 4.54 -4.66 -0.63
C LEU A 108 5.66 -4.31 -1.62
N ALA A 109 5.79 -3.03 -2.00
CA ALA A 109 6.87 -2.57 -2.86
C ALA A 109 8.25 -2.84 -2.24
N GLY A 110 8.41 -2.59 -0.93
CA GLY A 110 9.65 -2.87 -0.23
C GLY A 110 9.97 -4.36 -0.15
N LEU A 111 8.96 -5.22 0.00
CA LEU A 111 9.15 -6.66 -0.02
C LEU A 111 9.54 -7.16 -1.41
N LEU A 112 8.84 -6.72 -2.46
CA LEU A 112 9.15 -7.10 -3.85
C LEU A 112 10.56 -6.67 -4.25
N ASP A 113 10.98 -5.47 -3.86
CA ASP A 113 12.35 -4.97 -4.05
C ASP A 113 13.39 -5.88 -3.37
N ARG A 114 13.14 -6.25 -2.09
CA ARG A 114 14.02 -7.19 -1.35
C ARG A 114 14.12 -8.57 -1.98
N LEU A 115 13.08 -9.01 -2.67
CA LEU A 115 13.03 -10.28 -3.37
C LEU A 115 13.51 -10.19 -4.83
N GLY A 116 13.88 -8.99 -5.31
CA GLY A 116 14.32 -8.77 -6.69
C GLY A 116 13.19 -8.90 -7.72
N ILE A 117 11.92 -8.80 -7.30
CA ILE A 117 10.75 -8.95 -8.14
C ILE A 117 10.33 -7.57 -8.65
N ARG A 118 10.17 -7.43 -9.97
CA ARG A 118 9.67 -6.20 -10.60
C ARG A 118 8.23 -6.40 -11.05
N VAL A 119 7.39 -5.44 -10.71
CA VAL A 119 5.98 -5.37 -11.12
C VAL A 119 5.65 -3.97 -11.60
N SER A 120 4.67 -3.85 -12.47
CA SER A 120 4.08 -2.57 -12.84
C SER A 120 3.32 -1.94 -11.67
N VAL A 121 3.05 -0.63 -11.76
CA VAL A 121 2.22 0.09 -10.77
C VAL A 121 0.83 -0.54 -10.65
N TYR A 122 0.27 -0.99 -11.77
CA TYR A 122 -1.04 -1.64 -11.80
C TYR A 122 -1.02 -3.00 -11.08
N GLU A 123 -0.02 -3.83 -11.35
CA GLU A 123 0.16 -5.11 -10.65
C GLU A 123 0.39 -4.91 -9.14
N LEU A 124 1.21 -3.92 -8.75
CA LEU A 124 1.40 -3.56 -7.34
C LEU A 124 0.07 -3.19 -6.67
N ALA A 125 -0.78 -2.43 -7.37
CA ALA A 125 -2.09 -2.03 -6.85
C ALA A 125 -3.04 -3.23 -6.69
N LEU A 126 -3.05 -4.17 -7.64
CA LEU A 126 -3.84 -5.40 -7.56
C LEU A 126 -3.44 -6.28 -6.37
N LEU A 127 -2.14 -6.52 -6.21
CA LEU A 127 -1.59 -7.25 -5.08
C LEU A 127 -1.93 -6.54 -3.75
N GLY A 128 -1.86 -5.21 -3.72
CA GLY A 128 -2.23 -4.39 -2.57
C GLY A 128 -3.69 -4.55 -2.17
N VAL A 129 -4.62 -4.53 -3.13
CA VAL A 129 -6.05 -4.78 -2.89
C VAL A 129 -6.28 -6.16 -2.30
N GLU A 130 -5.60 -7.18 -2.84
CA GLU A 130 -5.72 -8.54 -2.34
C GLU A 130 -5.18 -8.66 -0.90
N ALA A 131 -4.03 -8.06 -0.61
CA ALA A 131 -3.44 -8.05 0.73
C ALA A 131 -4.35 -7.33 1.74
N ALA A 132 -4.95 -6.20 1.35
CA ALA A 132 -5.91 -5.48 2.19
C ALA A 132 -7.14 -6.33 2.52
N LYS A 133 -7.69 -7.05 1.52
CA LYS A 133 -8.82 -7.98 1.71
C LYS A 133 -8.46 -9.13 2.64
N LYS A 134 -7.28 -9.74 2.47
CA LYS A 134 -6.81 -10.85 3.32
C LYS A 134 -6.49 -10.41 4.75
N ALA A 135 -6.06 -9.17 4.95
CA ALA A 135 -5.79 -8.61 6.27
C ALA A 135 -7.07 -8.34 7.10
N GLN A 136 -8.27 -8.50 6.52
CA GLN A 136 -9.56 -8.21 7.15
C GLN A 136 -9.70 -6.76 7.67
N LEU A 137 -8.90 -5.84 7.13
CA LEU A 137 -9.06 -4.41 7.39
C LEU A 137 -10.25 -3.88 6.60
N THR A 138 -11.36 -3.53 7.26
CA THR A 138 -12.63 -3.18 6.61
C THR A 138 -12.69 -1.71 6.16
N ILE A 139 -12.87 -1.50 4.84
CA ILE A 139 -13.98 -0.81 4.12
C ILE A 139 -13.51 -0.35 2.73
N THR A 140 -12.23 -0.01 2.51
CA THR A 140 -11.78 0.47 1.18
C THR A 140 -10.56 -0.27 0.65
N GLY A 141 -10.78 -1.49 0.16
CA GLY A 141 -9.87 -2.20 -0.75
C GLY A 141 -10.21 -1.90 -2.21
N ALA A 142 -10.49 -0.64 -2.50
CA ALA A 142 -10.89 -0.21 -3.84
C ALA A 142 -9.63 0.01 -4.69
N LEU A 143 -9.68 -0.41 -5.96
CA LEU A 143 -8.51 -0.40 -6.84
C LEU A 143 -7.99 1.02 -7.08
N ASP A 144 -8.88 2.01 -7.16
CA ASP A 144 -8.59 3.44 -7.24
C ASP A 144 -7.73 3.93 -6.07
N ASP A 145 -8.03 3.50 -4.84
CA ASP A 145 -7.24 3.88 -3.67
C ASP A 145 -5.80 3.36 -3.77
N HIS A 146 -5.64 2.10 -4.19
CA HIS A 146 -4.32 1.49 -4.33
C HIS A 146 -3.54 2.03 -5.54
N LEU A 147 -4.22 2.41 -6.62
CA LEU A 147 -3.57 3.09 -7.76
C LEU A 147 -3.10 4.49 -7.38
N ALA A 148 -3.93 5.26 -6.67
CA ALA A 148 -3.60 6.63 -6.26
C ALA A 148 -2.42 6.72 -5.29
N VAL A 149 -2.23 5.71 -4.44
CA VAL A 149 -1.09 5.66 -3.49
C VAL A 149 0.17 5.03 -4.09
N SER A 150 0.06 4.25 -5.18
CA SER A 150 1.19 3.57 -5.83
C SER A 150 1.84 4.34 -6.98
N GLY A 151 1.12 5.27 -7.61
CA GLY A 151 1.68 6.10 -8.68
C GLY A 151 1.55 7.59 -8.40
N CYS A 152 1.96 8.42 -9.37
CA CYS A 152 1.82 9.88 -9.33
C CYS A 152 0.71 10.30 -10.30
N GLY A 153 -0.41 10.86 -9.81
CA GLY A 153 -1.46 11.40 -10.69
C GLY A 153 -2.88 11.32 -10.14
N GLY A 154 -3.86 11.61 -10.98
CA GLY A 154 -5.28 11.37 -10.72
C GLY A 154 -5.72 10.06 -11.37
N TYR A 155 -6.38 9.19 -10.61
CA TYR A 155 -6.87 7.89 -11.07
C TYR A 155 -8.39 7.88 -10.97
N ALA A 156 -9.07 7.74 -12.09
CA ALA A 156 -10.49 7.43 -12.13
C ALA A 156 -10.63 5.95 -12.47
N THR A 157 -11.27 5.17 -11.60
CA THR A 157 -11.65 3.80 -11.91
C THR A 157 -13.17 3.72 -12.02
N ILE A 158 -13.64 3.05 -13.07
CA ILE A 158 -14.96 2.45 -12.99
C ILE A 158 -14.70 1.16 -12.22
N ASN A 159 -15.24 1.04 -11.02
CA ASN A 159 -15.42 -0.19 -10.28
C ASN A 159 -16.85 -0.73 -10.55
N PRO A 160 -17.27 -1.06 -11.80
CA PRO A 160 -18.33 -2.04 -11.91
C PRO A 160 -17.62 -3.39 -11.70
N ASN A 161 -18.32 -4.50 -11.78
CA ASN A 161 -17.58 -5.70 -12.13
C ASN A 161 -16.85 -5.47 -13.49
N LYS A 162 -15.52 -5.36 -13.47
CA LYS A 162 -14.53 -5.45 -14.58
C LYS A 162 -14.38 -4.24 -15.53
N LEU A 163 -13.11 -3.99 -15.89
CA LEU A 163 -12.51 -3.16 -16.95
C LEU A 163 -12.12 -1.70 -16.57
N ALA A 164 -10.80 -1.45 -16.55
CA ALA A 164 -10.19 -0.12 -16.48
C ALA A 164 -9.96 0.43 -17.90
N TYR A 165 -10.31 1.70 -18.12
CA TYR A 165 -9.98 2.47 -19.32
C TYR A 165 -8.68 3.25 -19.07
N HIS A 166 -7.74 3.17 -20.01
CA HIS A 166 -6.51 3.95 -20.04
C HIS A 166 -6.64 4.97 -21.17
N ASP A 167 -6.54 6.27 -20.85
CA ASP A 167 -6.44 7.33 -21.86
C ASP A 167 -4.95 7.67 -22.08
N PRO A 168 -4.35 7.35 -23.23
CA PRO A 168 -3.02 7.80 -23.58
C PRO A 168 -3.14 9.14 -24.30
N SER A 169 -3.07 10.24 -23.54
CA SER A 169 -2.71 11.55 -24.08
C SER A 169 -1.52 12.14 -23.34
#